data_AF-A0A9D5GNG0-F1
#
_entry.id   AF-A0A9D5GNG0-F1
#
_cell.length_a   1.000
_cell.length_b   1.000
_cell.length_c   1.000
_cell.angle_alpha   90.00
_cell.angle_beta   90.00
_cell.angle_gamma   90.00
#
_symmetry.space_group_name_H-M   'P 1'
#
loop_
_entity.id
_entity.type
_entity.pdbx_description
1 polymer ?
#
loop_
_entity_poly.entity_id
_entity_poly.type
_entity_poly.pdbx_seq_one_letter_code
_entity_poly.pdbx_strand_id
1 'polypeptide(L)'
;MKRVAGWTALLVAACCAAALAGKLIARGASGYMDARHHVDYRVGLLLPVRVVWQTSHGWAFLALILGLLVFIAWAGRRLAGALHDLDKHRTVAFLTAFFIISAALMLVGVTFSGDPYAYIIFGRLLALHGINPYFLPVSLDVGGDQILRRCLLFYGNPPPADNYGPLWTLFNAAIAKLDAARPLGFQIGVLRAIAVLASGAAALGLLKIVSSKSPAEGIRKAGLFAFHPLVLY
;
A
#
# COMPACT_ATOMS: atom_id res chain seq x y z
N MET A 1 16.64 -19.40 -15.56
CA MET A 1 16.74 -18.88 -14.17
C MET A 1 17.44 -17.53 -14.04
N LYS A 2 18.66 -17.34 -14.60
CA LYS A 2 19.44 -16.09 -14.51
C LYS A 2 18.65 -14.83 -14.89
N ARG A 3 17.88 -14.87 -15.99
CA ARG A 3 17.06 -13.74 -16.45
C ARG A 3 15.99 -13.32 -15.43
N VAL A 4 15.29 -14.28 -14.83
CA VAL A 4 14.28 -14.02 -13.80
C VAL A 4 14.93 -13.37 -12.57
N ALA A 5 16.03 -13.94 -12.06
CA ALA A 5 16.76 -13.36 -10.94
C ALA A 5 17.23 -11.92 -11.23
N GLY A 6 17.76 -11.67 -12.44
CA GLY A 6 18.19 -10.33 -12.86
C GLY A 6 17.05 -9.32 -12.88
N TRP A 7 15.90 -9.65 -13.46
CA TRP A 7 14.74 -8.76 -13.49
C TRP A 7 14.12 -8.54 -12.10
N THR A 8 14.06 -9.58 -11.27
CA THR A 8 13.61 -9.46 -9.87
C THR A 8 14.53 -8.54 -9.09
N ALA A 9 15.85 -8.73 -9.17
CA ALA A 9 16.82 -7.88 -8.48
C ALA A 9 16.73 -6.41 -8.94
N LEU A 10 16.54 -6.19 -10.25
CA LEU A 10 16.38 -4.86 -10.81
C LEU A 10 15.11 -4.15 -10.30
N LEU A 11 13.98 -4.87 -10.24
CA LEU A 11 12.74 -4.34 -9.67
C LEU A 11 12.88 -4.03 -8.19
N VAL A 12 13.50 -4.91 -7.39
CA VAL A 12 13.80 -4.66 -5.98
C VAL A 12 14.66 -3.41 -5.81
N ALA A 13 15.73 -3.28 -6.60
CA ALA A 13 16.60 -2.11 -6.55
C ALA A 13 15.85 -0.81 -6.86
N ALA A 14 14.96 -0.83 -7.87
CA ALA A 14 14.12 0.32 -8.19
C ALA A 14 13.14 0.68 -7.07
N CYS A 15 12.52 -0.31 -6.43
CA CYS A 15 11.63 -0.10 -5.28
C CYS A 15 12.39 0.51 -4.09
N CYS A 16 13.58 -0.01 -3.78
CA CYS A 16 14.45 0.54 -2.73
C CYS A 16 14.91 1.97 -3.06
N ALA A 17 15.31 2.23 -4.31
CA ALA A 17 15.70 3.56 -4.77
C ALA A 17 14.52 4.55 -4.65
N ALA A 18 13.32 4.16 -5.06
CA ALA A 18 12.13 4.98 -4.92
C ALA A 18 11.75 5.22 -3.45
N ALA A 19 11.88 4.21 -2.58
CA ALA A 19 11.67 4.37 -1.14
C ALA A 19 12.64 5.38 -0.51
N LEU A 20 13.91 5.35 -0.91
CA LEU A 20 14.94 6.30 -0.46
C LEU A 20 14.68 7.70 -1.02
N ALA A 21 14.46 7.83 -2.33
CA ALA A 21 14.16 9.10 -2.99
C ALA A 21 12.91 9.76 -2.41
N GLY A 22 11.84 8.99 -2.19
CA GLY A 22 10.61 9.47 -1.56
C GLY A 22 10.87 10.00 -0.15
N LYS A 23 11.66 9.30 0.67
CA LYS A 23 12.04 9.78 2.01
C LYS A 23 12.82 11.10 1.96
N LEU A 24 13.70 11.28 0.97
CA LEU A 24 14.46 12.52 0.78
C LEU A 24 13.55 13.67 0.33
N ILE A 25 12.68 13.45 -0.65
CA ILE A 25 11.69 14.43 -1.11
C ILE A 25 10.80 14.87 0.06
N ALA A 26 10.28 13.91 0.83
CA ALA A 26 9.44 14.19 1.98
C ALA A 26 10.15 14.90 3.14
N ARG A 27 11.49 14.82 3.25
CA ARG A 27 12.27 15.62 4.22
C ARG A 27 12.40 17.09 3.78
N GLY A 28 12.50 17.32 2.47
CA GLY A 28 12.57 18.67 1.90
C GLY A 28 11.22 19.40 1.87
N ALA A 29 10.11 18.66 2.06
CA ALA A 29 8.77 19.22 2.04
C ALA A 29 8.54 20.19 3.21
N SER A 30 8.64 21.49 2.94
CA SER A 30 8.24 22.55 3.86
C SER A 30 6.71 22.69 3.85
N GLY A 31 6.08 22.54 5.02
CA GLY A 31 4.63 22.39 5.10
C GLY A 31 3.83 23.63 4.68
N TYR A 32 2.99 23.45 3.66
CA TYR A 32 1.88 24.35 3.33
C TYR A 32 0.66 24.01 4.20
N MET A 33 0.12 25.01 4.91
CA MET A 33 -1.24 24.93 5.45
C MET A 33 -2.18 25.51 4.40
N ASP A 34 -3.10 24.71 3.88
CA ASP A 34 -4.22 25.27 3.13
C ASP A 34 -5.25 25.77 4.13
N ALA A 35 -5.43 27.08 4.25
CA ALA A 35 -6.42 27.67 5.14
C ALA A 35 -7.86 27.21 4.82
N ARG A 36 -8.11 26.66 3.62
CA ARG A 36 -9.42 26.13 3.19
C ARG A 36 -9.68 24.70 3.62
N HIS A 37 -8.64 23.95 3.99
CA HIS A 37 -8.77 22.58 4.46
C HIS A 37 -8.45 22.55 5.95
N HIS A 38 -9.35 22.02 6.77
CA HIS A 38 -9.18 21.87 8.22
C HIS A 38 -8.10 20.84 8.62
N VAL A 39 -7.23 20.44 7.68
CA VAL A 39 -6.24 19.39 7.85
C VAL A 39 -4.85 20.02 7.85
N ASP A 40 -4.12 19.86 8.96
CA ASP A 40 -2.70 20.19 9.00
C ASP A 40 -1.89 19.10 8.27
N TYR A 41 -1.60 19.38 7.00
CA TYR A 41 -0.79 18.51 6.14
C TYR A 41 0.61 18.21 6.70
N ARG A 42 1.12 19.00 7.66
CA ARG A 42 2.40 18.72 8.33
C ARG A 42 2.32 17.47 9.19
N VAL A 43 1.15 17.19 9.77
CA VAL A 43 0.91 15.96 10.55
C VAL A 43 1.13 14.74 9.68
N GLY A 44 0.68 14.78 8.42
CA GLY A 44 0.87 13.71 7.43
C GLY A 44 2.34 13.33 7.21
N LEU A 45 3.26 14.29 7.28
CA LEU A 45 4.71 14.07 7.13
C LEU A 45 5.35 13.40 8.35
N LEU A 46 4.68 13.44 9.51
CA LEU A 46 5.12 12.83 10.76
C LEU A 46 4.57 11.41 10.96
N LEU A 47 3.65 10.97 10.09
CA LEU A 47 3.09 9.63 10.16
C LEU A 47 4.10 8.56 9.72
N PRO A 48 3.95 7.29 10.16
CA PRO A 48 4.90 6.22 9.82
C PRO A 48 5.05 5.97 8.32
N VAL A 49 3.96 6.12 7.56
CA VAL A 49 3.96 6.20 6.09
C VAL A 49 3.53 7.62 5.74
N ARG A 50 4.48 8.42 5.30
CA ARG A 50 4.29 9.86 5.12
C ARG A 50 3.26 10.11 4.03
N VAL A 51 2.31 10.99 4.31
CA VAL A 51 1.31 11.40 3.32
C VAL A 51 1.71 12.76 2.77
N VAL A 52 1.86 12.86 1.45
CA VAL A 52 2.22 14.09 0.74
C VAL A 52 1.02 14.53 -0.09
N TRP A 53 0.28 15.54 0.39
CA TRP A 53 -0.90 16.11 -0.27
C TRP A 53 -0.66 17.52 -0.84
N GLN A 54 0.58 18.02 -0.77
CA GLN A 54 0.91 19.42 -1.10
C GLN A 54 1.42 19.59 -2.53
N THR A 55 1.09 20.71 -3.16
CA THR A 55 1.44 21.03 -4.55
C THR A 55 2.93 21.34 -4.76
N SER A 56 3.62 21.97 -3.80
CA SER A 56 5.00 22.44 -3.99
C SER A 56 6.03 21.30 -4.14
N HIS A 57 5.85 20.20 -3.41
CA HIS A 57 6.72 19.01 -3.48
C HIS A 57 6.01 17.78 -4.05
N GLY A 58 4.68 17.84 -4.17
CA GLY A 58 3.85 16.78 -4.75
C GLY A 58 4.25 16.48 -6.19
N TRP A 59 4.71 17.46 -6.98
CA TRP A 59 5.15 17.21 -8.35
C TRP A 59 6.40 16.33 -8.43
N ALA A 60 7.41 16.57 -7.58
CA ALA A 60 8.61 15.73 -7.56
C ALA A 60 8.28 14.30 -7.12
N PHE A 61 7.41 14.17 -6.11
CA PHE A 61 6.95 12.86 -5.66
C PHE A 61 6.09 12.17 -6.72
N LEU A 62 5.22 12.90 -7.44
CA LEU A 62 4.41 12.38 -8.53
C LEU A 62 5.28 11.88 -9.67
N ALA A 63 6.28 12.66 -10.08
CA ALA A 63 7.23 12.26 -11.10
C ALA A 63 8.00 11.00 -10.69
N LEU A 64 8.41 10.89 -9.43
CA LEU A 64 9.04 9.68 -8.89
C LEU A 64 8.10 8.46 -8.99
N ILE A 65 6.84 8.59 -8.56
CA ILE A 65 5.87 7.50 -8.62
C ILE A 65 5.58 7.11 -10.07
N LEU A 66 5.29 8.07 -10.96
CA LEU A 66 5.07 7.79 -12.38
C LEU A 66 6.28 7.10 -13.03
N GLY A 67 7.50 7.57 -12.72
CA GLY A 67 8.73 6.94 -13.18
C GLY A 67 8.86 5.49 -12.69
N LEU A 68 8.55 5.24 -11.41
CA LEU A 68 8.53 3.90 -10.84
C LEU A 68 7.48 3.02 -11.54
N LEU A 69 6.26 3.52 -11.77
CA LEU A 69 5.18 2.75 -12.43
C LEU A 69 5.54 2.38 -13.88
N VAL A 70 6.11 3.31 -14.64
CA VAL A 70 6.58 3.04 -16.01
C VAL A 70 7.70 1.99 -15.99
N PHE A 71 8.63 2.10 -15.04
CA PHE A 71 9.70 1.14 -14.88
C PHE A 71 9.19 -0.26 -14.49
N ILE A 72 8.24 -0.35 -13.55
CA ILE A 72 7.57 -1.60 -13.16
C ILE A 72 6.87 -2.21 -14.36
N ALA A 73 6.13 -1.44 -15.15
CA ALA A 73 5.46 -1.95 -16.35
C ALA A 73 6.44 -2.57 -17.34
N TRP A 74 7.54 -1.87 -17.62
CA TRP A 74 8.57 -2.34 -18.54
C TRP A 74 9.31 -3.58 -18.02
N ALA A 75 9.87 -3.51 -16.81
CA ALA A 75 10.65 -4.60 -16.22
C ALA A 75 9.76 -5.79 -15.85
N GLY A 76 8.53 -5.55 -15.38
CA GLY A 76 7.51 -6.56 -15.09
C GLY A 76 7.12 -7.36 -16.33
N ARG A 77 6.95 -6.70 -17.49
CA ARG A 77 6.73 -7.39 -18.77
C ARG A 77 7.91 -8.27 -19.17
N ARG A 78 9.16 -7.81 -18.94
CA ARG A 78 10.37 -8.60 -19.21
C ARG A 78 10.51 -9.79 -18.27
N LEU A 79 10.15 -9.62 -16.99
CA LEU A 79 10.11 -10.67 -15.99
C LEU A 79 9.06 -11.73 -16.34
N ALA A 80 7.85 -11.33 -16.72
CA ALA A 80 6.79 -12.25 -17.16
C ALA A 80 7.23 -13.09 -18.38
N GLY A 81 7.92 -12.47 -19.35
CA GLY A 81 8.53 -13.21 -20.46
C GLY A 81 9.62 -14.18 -20.01
N ALA A 82 10.51 -13.74 -19.11
CA ALA A 82 11.57 -14.61 -18.58
C ALA A 82 11.02 -15.80 -17.75
N LEU A 83 9.86 -15.65 -17.11
CA LEU A 83 9.16 -16.73 -16.40
C LEU A 83 8.49 -17.71 -17.35
N HIS A 84 7.97 -17.23 -18.49
CA HIS A 84 7.41 -18.07 -19.55
C HIS A 84 8.45 -19.03 -20.12
N ASP A 85 9.67 -18.54 -20.33
CA ASP A 85 10.83 -19.29 -20.87
C ASP A 85 11.41 -20.33 -19.89
N LEU A 86 10.86 -20.49 -18.68
CA LEU A 86 11.30 -21.51 -17.73
C LEU A 86 10.56 -22.84 -17.95
N ASP A 87 11.30 -23.93 -18.11
CA ASP A 87 10.72 -25.27 -18.23
C ASP A 87 10.17 -25.78 -16.89
N LYS A 88 11.02 -25.78 -15.86
CA LYS A 88 10.72 -26.29 -14.50
C LYS A 88 10.65 -25.15 -13.48
N HIS A 89 9.93 -25.39 -12.37
CA HIS A 89 9.82 -24.48 -11.22
C HIS A 89 9.25 -23.08 -11.51
N ARG A 90 8.58 -22.88 -12.67
CA ARG A 90 8.03 -21.59 -13.08
C ARG A 90 7.11 -20.95 -12.03
N THR A 91 6.26 -21.75 -11.39
CA THR A 91 5.31 -21.28 -10.35
C THR A 91 6.04 -20.83 -9.09
N VAL A 92 7.04 -21.60 -8.64
CA VAL A 92 7.85 -21.24 -7.47
C VAL A 92 8.62 -19.96 -7.77
N ALA A 93 9.29 -19.88 -8.92
CA ALA A 93 10.02 -18.68 -9.34
C ALA A 93 9.11 -17.45 -9.44
N PHE A 94 7.90 -17.60 -9.98
CA PHE A 94 6.89 -16.55 -10.05
C PHE A 94 6.48 -16.03 -8.67
N LEU A 95 6.12 -16.93 -7.75
CA LEU A 95 5.72 -16.54 -6.39
C LEU A 95 6.87 -15.93 -5.61
N THR A 96 8.06 -16.52 -5.70
CA THR A 96 9.26 -15.97 -5.05
C THR A 96 9.55 -14.57 -5.56
N ALA A 97 9.52 -14.35 -6.88
CA ALA A 97 9.73 -13.02 -7.45
C ALA A 97 8.65 -12.03 -6.98
N PHE A 98 7.37 -12.43 -7.04
CA PHE A 98 6.25 -11.61 -6.58
C PHE A 98 6.43 -11.16 -5.13
N PHE A 99 6.61 -12.10 -4.19
CA PHE A 99 6.71 -11.75 -2.78
C PHE A 99 7.96 -10.93 -2.44
N ILE A 100 9.09 -11.20 -3.10
CA ILE A 100 10.33 -10.41 -2.91
C ILE A 100 10.11 -8.96 -3.37
N ILE A 101 9.50 -8.76 -4.55
CA ILE A 101 9.27 -7.41 -5.09
C ILE A 101 8.22 -6.68 -4.25
N SER A 102 7.12 -7.34 -3.89
CA SER A 102 6.08 -6.78 -3.02
C SER A 102 6.63 -6.38 -1.65
N ALA A 103 7.50 -7.20 -1.05
CA ALA A 103 8.19 -6.85 0.19
C ALA A 103 9.11 -5.63 0.04
N ALA A 104 9.79 -5.48 -1.10
CA ALA A 104 10.57 -4.28 -1.39
C ALA A 104 9.69 -3.03 -1.54
N LEU A 105 8.51 -3.15 -2.16
CA LEU A 105 7.55 -2.03 -2.26
C LEU A 105 6.97 -1.62 -0.91
N MET A 106 6.86 -2.53 0.06
CA MET A 106 6.49 -2.16 1.44
C MET A 106 7.48 -1.18 2.08
N LEU A 107 8.70 -1.05 1.56
CA LEU A 107 9.68 -0.05 2.03
C LEU A 107 9.34 1.37 1.58
N VAL A 108 8.49 1.53 0.56
CA VAL A 108 8.02 2.85 0.09
C VAL A 108 7.19 3.45 1.22
N GLY A 109 7.80 4.38 1.96
CA GLY A 109 7.24 4.98 3.15
C GLY A 109 6.58 6.33 2.90
N VAL A 110 6.23 6.65 1.65
CA VAL A 110 5.60 7.91 1.26
C VAL A 110 4.46 7.59 0.30
N THR A 111 3.32 8.27 0.42
CA THR A 111 2.11 8.02 -0.37
C THR A 111 1.32 9.32 -0.61
N PHE A 112 0.48 9.31 -1.64
CA PHE A 112 -0.54 10.33 -1.90
C PHE A 112 -1.89 10.00 -1.26
N SER A 113 -2.05 8.84 -0.64
CA SER A 113 -3.32 8.39 -0.05
C SER A 113 -3.25 8.35 1.48
N GLY A 114 -4.30 8.85 2.13
CA GLY A 114 -4.50 8.73 3.57
C GLY A 114 -5.23 7.45 3.98
N ASP A 115 -5.68 6.63 3.03
CA ASP A 115 -6.65 5.55 3.26
C ASP A 115 -6.23 4.55 4.34
N PRO A 116 -4.94 4.13 4.45
CA PRO A 116 -4.52 3.27 5.56
C PRO A 116 -4.83 3.85 6.94
N TYR A 117 -4.80 5.17 7.09
CA TYR A 117 -5.16 5.84 8.34
C TYR A 117 -6.67 5.88 8.54
N ALA A 118 -7.46 6.07 7.48
CA ALA A 118 -8.91 5.97 7.53
C ALA A 118 -9.35 4.57 7.96
N TYR A 119 -8.74 3.51 7.41
CA TYR A 119 -8.99 2.12 7.81
C TYR A 119 -8.75 1.88 9.29
N ILE A 120 -7.65 2.44 9.83
CA ILE A 120 -7.32 2.36 11.26
C ILE A 120 -8.32 3.16 12.09
N ILE A 121 -8.69 4.38 11.67
CA ILE A 121 -9.69 5.21 12.35
C ILE A 121 -11.01 4.42 12.47
N PHE A 122 -11.59 4.01 11.34
CA PHE A 122 -12.91 3.39 11.33
C PHE A 122 -12.93 2.02 12.01
N GLY A 123 -11.86 1.23 11.83
CA GLY A 123 -11.69 -0.02 12.55
C GLY A 123 -11.65 0.18 14.07
N ARG A 124 -10.86 1.14 14.56
CA ARG A 124 -10.76 1.42 16.01
C ARG A 124 -12.05 2.01 16.58
N LEU A 125 -12.69 2.94 15.88
CA LEU A 125 -13.98 3.52 16.29
C LEU A 125 -15.02 2.42 16.53
N LEU A 126 -15.17 1.52 15.55
CA LEU A 126 -16.13 0.43 15.66
C LEU A 126 -15.73 -0.58 16.73
N ALA A 127 -14.46 -1.01 16.75
CA ALA A 127 -14.06 -2.19 17.51
C ALA A 127 -13.67 -1.91 18.97
N LEU A 128 -13.13 -0.72 19.25
CA LEU A 128 -12.58 -0.34 20.56
C LEU A 128 -13.45 0.68 21.29
N HIS A 129 -14.19 1.51 20.53
CA HIS A 129 -15.03 2.57 21.10
C HIS A 129 -16.54 2.32 20.92
N GLY A 130 -16.94 1.31 20.13
CA GLY A 130 -18.35 1.01 19.86
C GLY A 130 -19.06 2.11 19.05
N ILE A 131 -18.28 2.98 18.38
CA ILE A 131 -18.78 4.13 17.62
C ILE A 131 -18.99 3.68 16.18
N ASN A 132 -20.17 3.97 15.63
CA ASN A 132 -20.47 3.70 14.22
C ASN A 132 -19.74 4.71 13.32
N PRO A 133 -18.75 4.28 12.49
CA PRO A 133 -17.94 5.21 11.70
C PRO A 133 -18.70 5.83 10.52
N TYR A 134 -19.91 5.34 10.20
CA TYR A 134 -20.78 5.90 9.17
C TYR A 134 -21.60 7.12 9.65
N PHE A 135 -21.63 7.38 10.96
CA PHE A 135 -22.42 8.47 11.54
C PHE A 135 -21.62 9.19 12.63
N LEU A 136 -20.92 10.25 12.22
CA LEU A 136 -19.99 11.02 13.08
C LEU A 136 -20.38 12.51 13.13
N PRO A 137 -21.50 12.87 13.80
CA PRO A 137 -22.04 14.23 13.77
C PRO A 137 -21.28 15.21 14.68
N VAL A 138 -20.46 14.72 15.60
CA VAL A 138 -19.78 15.52 16.62
C VAL A 138 -18.33 15.09 16.76
N SER A 139 -17.49 15.99 17.28
CA SER A 139 -16.11 15.66 17.63
C SER A 139 -16.05 14.53 18.64
N LEU A 140 -15.09 13.64 18.44
CA LEU A 140 -14.92 12.42 19.20
C LEU A 140 -13.98 12.68 20.39
N ASP A 141 -14.39 12.28 21.58
CA ASP A 141 -13.48 12.08 22.71
C ASP A 141 -12.95 10.65 22.64
N VAL A 142 -11.67 10.53 22.30
CA VAL A 142 -10.99 9.24 22.11
C VAL A 142 -10.23 8.80 23.35
N GLY A 143 -10.39 9.52 24.47
CA GLY A 143 -9.79 9.21 25.76
C GLY A 143 -8.28 8.96 25.65
N GLY A 144 -7.85 7.79 26.13
CA GLY A 144 -6.46 7.34 26.13
C GLY A 144 -5.93 6.76 24.81
N ASP A 145 -6.73 6.67 23.75
CA ASP A 145 -6.32 6.07 22.47
C ASP A 145 -5.39 6.99 21.68
N GLN A 146 -4.09 6.88 21.96
CA GLN A 146 -3.05 7.67 21.32
C GLN A 146 -2.93 7.40 19.81
N ILE A 147 -3.30 6.21 19.34
CA ILE A 147 -3.26 5.85 17.92
C ILE A 147 -4.36 6.60 17.19
N LEU A 148 -5.59 6.48 17.67
CA LEU A 148 -6.74 7.15 17.10
C LEU A 148 -6.56 8.68 17.15
N ARG A 149 -6.08 9.22 18.28
CA ARG A 149 -5.76 10.65 18.42
C ARG A 149 -4.80 11.14 17.33
N ARG A 150 -3.71 10.42 17.07
CA ARG A 150 -2.74 10.77 16.01
C ARG A 150 -3.36 10.72 14.62
N CYS A 151 -4.19 9.73 14.32
CA CYS A 151 -4.86 9.64 13.03
C CYS A 151 -5.89 10.78 12.86
N LEU A 152 -6.63 11.15 13.90
CA LEU A 152 -7.58 12.26 13.88
C LEU A 152 -6.91 13.64 13.76
N LEU A 153 -5.70 13.83 14.30
CA LEU A 153 -4.92 15.04 14.05
C LEU A 153 -4.61 15.21 12.54
N PHE A 154 -4.51 14.12 11.80
CA PHE A 154 -4.32 14.13 10.35
C PHE A 154 -5.63 14.21 9.58
N TYR A 155 -6.68 13.47 9.96
CA TYR A 155 -7.95 13.40 9.22
C TYR A 155 -9.01 14.44 9.63
N GLY A 156 -8.79 15.17 10.73
CA GLY A 156 -9.79 16.01 11.39
C GLY A 156 -10.56 15.27 12.49
N ASN A 157 -11.24 16.04 13.36
CA ASN A 157 -12.10 15.51 14.42
C ASN A 157 -13.45 16.26 14.51
N PRO A 158 -14.58 15.67 14.06
CA PRO A 158 -14.67 14.29 13.57
C PRO A 158 -13.96 14.11 12.22
N PRO A 159 -13.50 12.90 11.89
CA PRO A 159 -13.06 12.59 10.54
C PRO A 159 -14.29 12.54 9.60
N PRO A 160 -14.10 12.56 8.27
CA PRO A 160 -15.17 12.27 7.34
C PRO A 160 -15.83 10.93 7.66
N ALA A 161 -17.14 10.84 7.45
CA ALA A 161 -17.88 9.59 7.60
C ALA A 161 -17.28 8.51 6.70
N ASP A 162 -17.29 7.27 7.19
CA ASP A 162 -16.76 6.12 6.47
C ASP A 162 -17.46 5.96 5.11
N ASN A 163 -16.67 6.03 4.04
CA ASN A 163 -17.11 5.87 2.66
C ASN A 163 -16.76 4.48 2.10
N TYR A 164 -16.23 3.58 2.91
CA TYR A 164 -15.92 2.20 2.54
C TYR A 164 -17.10 1.25 2.84
N GLY A 165 -17.13 0.11 2.14
CA GLY A 165 -18.19 -0.88 2.32
C GLY A 165 -18.15 -1.56 3.70
N PRO A 166 -19.32 -1.98 4.26
CA PRO A 166 -19.41 -2.49 5.64
C PRO A 166 -18.56 -3.72 5.90
N LEU A 167 -18.36 -4.60 4.90
CA LEU A 167 -17.48 -5.75 5.03
C LEU A 167 -16.03 -5.34 5.30
N TRP A 168 -15.55 -4.29 4.63
CA TRP A 168 -14.21 -3.77 4.82
C TRP A 168 -14.05 -3.10 6.19
N THR A 169 -15.06 -2.37 6.65
CA THR A 169 -15.06 -1.76 7.98
C THR A 169 -15.07 -2.79 9.09
N LEU A 170 -15.87 -3.86 8.96
CA LEU A 170 -15.86 -5.00 9.89
C LEU A 170 -14.50 -5.72 9.90
N PHE A 171 -13.89 -5.89 8.73
CA PHE A 171 -12.56 -6.48 8.61
C PHE A 171 -11.49 -5.64 9.33
N ASN A 172 -11.48 -4.32 9.11
CA ASN A 172 -10.56 -3.42 9.82
C ASN A 172 -10.84 -3.36 11.32
N ALA A 173 -12.11 -3.48 11.74
CA ALA A 173 -12.47 -3.57 13.14
C ALA A 173 -11.91 -4.84 13.80
N ALA A 174 -11.93 -5.98 13.09
CA ALA A 174 -11.30 -7.21 13.57
C ALA A 174 -9.78 -7.04 13.71
N ILE A 175 -9.11 -6.43 12.74
CA ILE A 175 -7.67 -6.13 12.81
C ILE A 175 -7.36 -5.21 14.00
N ALA A 176 -8.12 -4.13 14.15
CA ALA A 176 -7.95 -3.14 15.22
C ALA A 176 -8.06 -3.77 16.62
N LYS A 177 -8.89 -4.80 16.80
CA LYS A 177 -8.95 -5.59 18.04
C LYS A 177 -7.68 -6.40 18.27
N LEU A 178 -7.15 -7.03 17.22
CA LEU A 178 -5.96 -7.88 17.30
C LEU A 178 -4.67 -7.08 17.54
N ASP A 179 -4.59 -5.86 17.03
CA ASP A 179 -3.39 -5.02 17.11
C ASP A 179 -3.57 -3.76 17.99
N ALA A 180 -4.60 -3.74 18.84
CA ALA A 180 -5.01 -2.56 19.62
C ALA A 180 -3.86 -1.86 20.38
N ALA A 181 -2.95 -2.66 20.96
CA ALA A 181 -1.80 -2.21 21.75
C ALA A 181 -0.51 -1.99 20.94
N ARG A 182 -0.52 -2.24 19.63
CA ARG A 182 0.64 -2.11 18.75
C ARG A 182 0.79 -0.68 18.24
N PRO A 183 2.02 -0.20 18.00
CA PRO A 183 2.24 1.14 17.49
C PRO A 183 1.65 1.33 16.08
N LEU A 184 1.30 2.56 15.71
CA LEU A 184 0.64 2.89 14.44
C LEU A 184 1.38 2.33 13.22
N GLY A 185 2.72 2.39 13.22
CA GLY A 185 3.52 1.84 12.12
C GLY A 185 3.37 0.33 11.94
N PHE A 186 3.16 -0.41 13.03
CA PHE A 186 2.89 -1.85 12.97
C PHE A 186 1.51 -2.13 12.35
N GLN A 187 0.48 -1.39 12.77
CA GLN A 187 -0.89 -1.56 12.25
C GLN A 187 -0.93 -1.30 10.73
N ILE A 188 -0.24 -0.25 10.25
CA ILE A 188 -0.08 0.00 8.81
C ILE A 188 0.70 -1.13 8.13
N GLY A 189 1.76 -1.63 8.78
CA GLY A 189 2.52 -2.79 8.29
C GLY A 189 1.64 -4.03 8.10
N VAL A 190 0.71 -4.29 9.03
CA VAL A 190 -0.28 -5.38 8.94
C VAL A 190 -1.19 -5.17 7.73
N LEU A 191 -1.76 -3.97 7.55
CA LEU A 191 -2.61 -3.68 6.38
C LEU A 191 -1.87 -3.87 5.06
N ARG A 192 -0.60 -3.44 4.98
CA ARG A 192 0.24 -3.64 3.78
C ARG A 192 0.55 -5.12 3.55
N ALA A 193 0.86 -5.88 4.60
CA ALA A 193 1.09 -7.32 4.49
C ALA A 193 -0.16 -8.05 3.99
N ILE A 194 -1.34 -7.69 4.52
CA ILE A 194 -2.64 -8.21 4.06
C ILE A 194 -2.86 -7.88 2.58
N ALA A 195 -2.58 -6.64 2.14
CA ALA A 195 -2.69 -6.27 0.73
C ALA A 195 -1.77 -7.09 -0.17
N VAL A 196 -0.53 -7.36 0.27
CA VAL A 196 0.42 -8.25 -0.45
C VAL A 196 -0.10 -9.68 -0.53
N LEU A 197 -0.63 -10.22 0.57
CA LEU A 197 -1.19 -11.57 0.61
C LEU A 197 -2.44 -11.69 -0.28
N ALA A 198 -3.35 -10.71 -0.22
CA ALA A 198 -4.54 -10.66 -1.06
C ALA A 198 -4.19 -10.57 -2.55
N SER A 199 -3.20 -9.74 -2.89
CA SER A 199 -2.70 -9.63 -4.27
C SER A 199 -2.03 -10.91 -4.75
N GLY A 200 -1.26 -11.59 -3.88
CA GLY A 200 -0.68 -12.89 -4.17
C GLY A 200 -1.73 -13.98 -4.37
N ALA A 201 -2.78 -13.99 -3.54
CA ALA A 201 -3.93 -14.88 -3.69
C ALA A 201 -4.68 -14.63 -5.00
N ALA A 202 -4.91 -13.37 -5.38
CA ALA A 202 -5.51 -13.00 -6.66
C ALA A 202 -4.66 -13.46 -7.84
N ALA A 203 -3.34 -13.25 -7.78
CA ALA A 203 -2.40 -13.67 -8.81
C ALA A 203 -2.35 -15.21 -8.96
N LEU A 204 -2.39 -15.94 -7.85
CA LEU A 204 -2.49 -17.41 -7.82
C LEU A 204 -3.83 -17.91 -8.37
N GLY A 205 -4.94 -17.27 -7.99
CA GLY A 205 -6.26 -17.58 -8.50
C GLY A 205 -6.31 -17.40 -10.01
N LEU A 206 -5.80 -16.28 -10.51
CA LEU A 206 -5.68 -16.04 -11.95
C LEU A 206 -4.81 -17.10 -12.61
N LEU A 207 -3.62 -17.39 -12.07
CA LEU A 207 -2.73 -18.43 -12.59
C LEU A 207 -3.44 -19.78 -12.71
N LYS A 208 -4.20 -20.19 -11.68
CA LYS A 208 -4.97 -21.43 -11.68
C LYS A 208 -6.02 -21.43 -12.79
N ILE A 209 -6.75 -20.32 -12.97
CA ILE A 209 -7.77 -20.19 -14.00
C ILE A 209 -7.14 -20.26 -15.41
N VAL A 210 -6.08 -19.49 -15.67
CA VAL A 210 -5.50 -19.39 -17.02
C VAL A 210 -4.62 -20.59 -17.40
N SER A 211 -4.02 -21.29 -16.43
CA SER A 211 -3.17 -22.45 -16.69
C SER A 211 -3.96 -23.70 -17.07
N SER A 212 -5.28 -23.73 -16.82
CA SER A 212 -6.15 -24.83 -17.22
C SER A 212 -6.14 -25.12 -18.73
N LYS A 213 -5.84 -24.11 -19.55
CA LYS A 213 -5.82 -24.21 -21.02
C LYS A 213 -4.41 -24.32 -21.61
N SER A 214 -3.44 -23.64 -21.01
CA SER A 214 -2.03 -23.69 -21.43
C SER A 214 -1.15 -23.28 -20.25
N PRO A 215 -0.40 -24.20 -19.63
CA PRO A 215 0.43 -23.89 -18.47
C PRO A 215 1.51 -22.83 -18.75
N ALA A 216 2.10 -22.87 -19.95
CA ALA A 216 3.13 -21.92 -20.35
C ALA A 216 2.54 -20.52 -20.59
N GLU A 217 1.40 -20.41 -21.25
CA GLU A 217 0.76 -19.11 -21.44
C GLU A 217 0.12 -18.59 -20.15
N GLY A 218 -0.29 -19.50 -19.26
CA GLY A 218 -0.86 -19.19 -17.95
C GLY A 218 0.12 -18.41 -17.07
N ILE A 219 1.38 -18.86 -16.96
CA ILE A 219 2.40 -18.14 -16.17
C ILE A 219 2.70 -16.76 -16.74
N ARG A 220 2.70 -16.63 -18.07
CA ARG A 220 2.95 -15.34 -18.73
C ARG A 220 1.82 -14.36 -18.42
N LYS A 221 0.56 -14.76 -18.60
CA LYS A 221 -0.62 -13.91 -18.33
C LYS A 221 -0.74 -13.54 -16.86
N ALA A 222 -0.56 -14.51 -15.96
CA ALA A 222 -0.53 -14.25 -14.52
C ALA A 222 0.64 -13.33 -14.14
N GLY A 223 1.81 -13.49 -14.76
CA GLY A 223 2.95 -12.58 -14.63
C GLY A 223 2.64 -11.16 -15.08
N LEU A 224 2.02 -10.99 -16.26
CA LEU A 224 1.64 -9.67 -16.77
C LEU A 224 0.65 -8.96 -15.85
N PHE A 225 -0.25 -9.69 -15.20
CA PHE A 225 -1.15 -9.15 -14.18
C PHE A 225 -0.41 -8.83 -12.88
N ALA A 226 0.32 -9.79 -12.31
CA ALA A 226 0.96 -9.66 -11.01
C ALA A 226 2.07 -8.60 -10.97
N PHE A 227 2.75 -8.39 -12.09
CA PHE A 227 3.78 -7.35 -12.25
C PHE A 227 3.24 -6.11 -12.99
N HIS A 228 1.93 -5.97 -13.12
CA HIS A 228 1.31 -4.75 -13.62
C HIS A 228 1.46 -3.65 -12.56
N PRO A 229 1.84 -2.41 -12.93
CA PRO A 229 2.03 -1.33 -11.96
C PRO A 229 0.81 -1.08 -11.07
N LEU A 230 -0.41 -1.11 -11.64
CA LEU A 230 -1.65 -0.88 -10.88
C LEU A 230 -2.06 -2.01 -9.93
N VAL A 231 -1.49 -3.20 -10.08
CA VAL A 231 -1.74 -4.33 -9.16
C VAL A 231 -0.69 -4.36 -8.06
N LEU A 232 0.53 -3.97 -8.41
CA LEU A 232 1.69 -4.11 -7.56
C LEU A 232 1.94 -2.88 -6.66
N TYR A 233 1.60 -1.67 -7.12
CA TYR A 233 1.75 -0.39 -6.42
C TYR A 233 0.38 0.15 -5.99
#